data_AF-A0A800A2S6-F1
#
_entry.id   AF-A0A800A2S6-F1
#
_cell.length_a   1.000
_cell.length_b   1.000
_cell.length_c   1.000
_cell.angle_alpha   90.00
_cell.angle_beta   90.00
_cell.angle_gamma   90.00
#
_symmetry.space_group_name_H-M   'P 1'
#
loop_
_entity.id
_entity.type
_entity.pdbx_description
1 polymer ?
#
loop_
_entity_poly.entity_id
_entity_poly.type
_entity_poly.pdbx_seq_one_letter_code
_entity_poly.pdbx_strand_id
1 'polypeptide(L)'
;MMIVNKDSVTATRHKLDDPGKTQQVIAEVKKILEIKEALLWRAEGMAPCCGTLCGISAHLAYEIEILQNTLAALERGDKVQAADQLEKYIHVLEASCEPSQPNYC
;
A
#
# COMPACT_ATOMS: atom_id res chain seq x y z
N MET A 1 6.54 6.49 14.22
CA MET A 1 5.35 6.19 13.39
C MET A 1 5.82 6.14 11.94
N MET A 2 5.88 4.95 11.34
CA MET A 2 6.33 4.81 9.95
C MET A 2 5.17 5.23 9.05
N ILE A 3 5.29 6.39 8.42
CA ILE A 3 4.38 6.82 7.36
C ILE A 3 4.85 6.12 6.09
N VAL A 4 4.00 5.30 5.50
CA VAL A 4 4.27 4.71 4.20
C VAL A 4 4.13 5.84 3.18
N ASN A 5 5.25 6.27 2.61
CA ASN A 5 5.28 7.35 1.63
C ASN A 5 5.74 6.82 0.27
N LYS A 6 5.37 7.53 -0.80
CA LYS A 6 5.73 7.19 -2.18
C LYS A 6 7.23 6.91 -2.32
N ASP A 7 8.08 7.77 -1.78
CA ASP A 7 9.54 7.66 -1.92
C ASP A 7 10.08 6.33 -1.38
N SER A 8 9.54 5.86 -0.25
CA SER A 8 9.91 4.57 0.33
C SER A 8 9.52 3.40 -0.56
N VAL A 9 8.32 3.44 -1.15
CA VAL A 9 7.82 2.39 -2.06
C VAL A 9 8.59 2.40 -3.38
N THR A 10 8.88 3.58 -3.93
CA THR A 10 9.73 3.74 -5.12
C THR A 10 11.12 3.17 -4.88
N ALA A 11 11.71 3.43 -3.70
CA ALA A 11 12.97 2.82 -3.33
C ALA A 11 12.88 1.29 -3.22
N THR A 12 11.79 0.74 -2.66
CA THR A 12 11.53 -0.70 -2.63
C THR A 12 11.40 -1.29 -4.03
N ARG A 13 10.72 -0.59 -4.95
CA ARG A 13 10.62 -0.96 -6.38
C ARG A 13 11.99 -0.99 -7.06
N HIS A 14 12.85 0.00 -6.83
CA HIS A 14 14.20 -0.01 -7.39
C HIS A 14 15.10 -1.12 -6.82
N LYS A 15 14.88 -1.55 -5.58
CA LYS A 15 15.62 -2.69 -5.00
C LYS A 15 15.25 -4.01 -5.66
N LEU A 16 14.07 -4.13 -6.28
CA LEU A 16 13.65 -5.35 -6.97
C LEU A 16 14.49 -5.65 -8.22
N ASP A 17 15.09 -4.61 -8.81
CA ASP A 17 16.02 -4.71 -9.93
C ASP A 17 17.32 -5.44 -9.53
N ASP A 18 17.62 -5.51 -8.22
CA ASP A 18 18.77 -6.20 -7.65
C ASP A 18 18.35 -7.60 -7.10
N PRO A 19 18.77 -8.71 -7.74
CA PRO A 19 18.42 -10.05 -7.29
C PRO A 19 18.82 -10.36 -5.84
N GLY A 20 19.90 -9.77 -5.35
CA GLY A 20 20.39 -9.97 -3.98
C GLY A 20 19.51 -9.33 -2.92
N LYS A 21 18.58 -8.44 -3.30
CA LYS A 21 17.70 -7.70 -2.38
C LYS A 21 16.27 -8.20 -2.35
N THR A 22 15.94 -9.28 -3.08
CA THR A 22 14.57 -9.82 -3.14
C THR A 22 13.99 -10.10 -1.74
N GLN A 23 14.78 -10.69 -0.83
CA GLN A 23 14.35 -10.95 0.55
C GLN A 23 14.12 -9.66 1.35
N GLN A 24 14.93 -8.63 1.10
CA GLN A 24 14.73 -7.31 1.70
C GLN A 24 13.43 -6.67 1.19
N VAL A 25 13.15 -6.76 -0.12
CA VAL A 25 11.91 -6.26 -0.73
C VAL A 25 10.70 -6.97 -0.13
N ILE A 26 10.76 -8.29 0.04
CA ILE A 26 9.70 -9.07 0.70
C ILE A 26 9.44 -8.56 2.13
N ALA A 27 10.50 -8.35 2.92
CA ALA A 27 10.36 -7.85 4.28
C ALA A 27 9.77 -6.43 4.33
N GLU A 28 10.17 -5.56 3.40
CA GLU A 28 9.61 -4.20 3.28
C GLU A 28 8.12 -4.23 2.92
N VAL A 29 7.71 -5.06 1.96
CA VAL A 29 6.29 -5.23 1.57
C VAL A 29 5.46 -5.80 2.74
N LYS A 30 5.97 -6.81 3.45
CA LYS A 30 5.29 -7.37 4.65
C LYS A 30 5.06 -6.31 5.72
N LYS A 31 6.07 -5.48 6.00
CA LYS A 31 5.95 -4.41 6.97
C LYS A 31 4.90 -3.36 6.58
N ILE A 32 4.82 -3.01 5.29
CA ILE A 32 3.78 -2.09 4.79
C ILE A 32 2.40 -2.72 4.93
N LEU A 33 2.27 -4.01 4.59
CA LEU A 33 1.02 -4.76 4.72
C LEU A 33 0.51 -4.78 6.16
N GLU A 34 1.36 -5.11 7.13
CA GLU A 34 1.03 -5.08 8.57
C GLU A 34 0.49 -3.71 9.02
N ILE A 35 1.09 -2.62 8.54
CA ILE A 35 0.64 -1.26 8.85
C ILE A 35 -0.76 -1.02 8.26
N LYS A 36 -0.98 -1.39 6.99
CA LYS A 36 -2.25 -1.15 6.31
C LYS A 36 -3.40 -2.00 6.87
N GLU A 37 -3.15 -3.26 7.22
CA GLU A 37 -4.11 -4.13 7.91
C GLU A 37 -4.49 -3.55 9.29
N ALA A 38 -3.51 -3.06 10.05
CA ALA A 38 -3.77 -2.41 11.34
C ALA A 38 -4.53 -1.08 11.21
N LEU A 39 -4.43 -0.38 10.07
CA LEU A 39 -5.24 0.80 9.76
C LEU A 39 -6.67 0.42 9.38
N LEU A 40 -6.83 -0.62 8.54
CA LEU A 40 -8.15 -1.12 8.13
C LEU A 40 -8.94 -1.57 9.35
N TRP A 41 -8.34 -2.38 10.23
CA TRP A 41 -8.96 -2.83 11.48
C TRP A 41 -9.49 -1.66 12.33
N ARG A 42 -8.71 -0.57 12.41
CA ARG A 42 -9.14 0.64 13.15
C ARG A 42 -10.28 1.37 12.44
N ALA A 43 -10.25 1.45 11.11
CA ALA A 43 -11.29 2.11 10.34
C ALA A 43 -12.63 1.36 10.45
N GLU A 44 -12.60 0.02 10.34
CA GLU A 44 -13.78 -0.84 10.50
C GLU A 44 -14.34 -0.79 11.93
N GLY A 45 -13.47 -0.78 12.94
CA GLY A 45 -13.87 -0.66 14.35
C GLY A 45 -14.52 0.68 14.72
N MET A 46 -14.27 1.75 13.94
CA MET A 46 -14.87 3.08 14.13
C MET A 46 -16.08 3.35 13.21
N ALA A 47 -16.43 2.41 12.32
CA ALA A 47 -17.46 2.57 11.30
C ALA A 47 -18.87 2.96 11.79
N PRO A 48 -19.36 2.62 13.02
CA PRO A 48 -20.72 2.98 13.38
C PRO A 48 -20.92 4.48 13.71
N CYS A 49 -19.88 5.28 13.96
CA CYS A 49 -20.07 6.69 14.35
C CYS A 49 -20.13 7.70 13.20
N CYS A 50 -19.56 7.35 12.05
CA CYS A 50 -19.00 8.34 11.15
C CYS A 50 -19.08 7.84 9.70
N GLY A 51 -20.21 8.13 9.02
CA GLY A 51 -20.54 7.64 7.67
C GLY A 51 -19.52 7.94 6.56
N THR A 52 -18.53 8.80 6.81
CA THR A 52 -17.42 9.12 5.91
C THR A 52 -16.28 8.08 5.94
N LEU A 53 -16.19 7.21 6.95
CA LEU A 53 -15.11 6.22 7.09
C LEU A 53 -15.23 5.01 6.15
N CYS A 54 -16.40 4.80 5.53
CA CYS A 54 -16.61 3.71 4.57
C CYS A 54 -15.65 3.83 3.36
N GLY A 55 -15.42 5.06 2.87
CA GLY A 55 -14.46 5.31 1.80
C GLY A 55 -13.02 4.99 2.18
N ILE A 56 -12.64 5.24 3.44
CA ILE A 56 -11.30 4.94 3.96
C ILE A 56 -11.07 3.43 4.05
N SER A 57 -12.06 2.68 4.54
CA SER A 57 -11.95 1.22 4.67
C SER A 57 -11.84 0.54 3.31
N ALA A 58 -12.67 0.95 2.34
CA ALA A 58 -12.60 0.45 0.97
C ALA A 58 -11.25 0.78 0.30
N HIS A 59 -10.74 2.00 0.52
CA HIS A 59 -9.44 2.40 0.00
C HIS A 59 -8.29 1.57 0.60
N LEU A 60 -8.28 1.38 1.93
CA LEU A 60 -7.29 0.56 2.62
C LEU A 60 -7.34 -0.91 2.18
N ALA A 61 -8.54 -1.46 1.97
CA ALA A 61 -8.71 -2.83 1.48
C ALA A 61 -8.10 -3.00 0.08
N TYR A 62 -8.28 -2.02 -0.81
CA TYR A 62 -7.67 -2.03 -2.14
C TYR A 62 -6.14 -1.92 -2.09
N GLU A 63 -5.60 -1.07 -1.22
CA GLU A 63 -4.15 -1.00 -0.97
C GLU A 63 -3.58 -2.33 -0.48
N ILE A 64 -4.26 -2.98 0.46
CA ILE A 64 -3.89 -4.31 1.00
C ILE A 64 -3.88 -5.37 -0.11
N GLU A 65 -4.89 -5.38 -0.98
CA GLU A 65 -4.97 -6.33 -2.10
C GLU A 65 -3.75 -6.21 -3.03
N ILE A 66 -3.35 -4.99 -3.39
CA ILE A 66 -2.16 -4.76 -4.24
C ILE A 66 -0.89 -5.28 -3.54
N LEU A 67 -0.75 -5.02 -2.24
CA LEU A 67 0.41 -5.47 -1.46
C LEU A 67 0.46 -7.01 -1.30
N GLN A 68 -0.68 -7.66 -1.12
CA GLN A 68 -0.78 -9.12 -1.08
C GLN A 68 -0.42 -9.73 -2.44
N ASN A 69 -0.92 -9.15 -3.54
CA ASN A 69 -0.56 -9.57 -4.90
C ASN A 69 0.93 -9.39 -5.17
N THR A 70 1.52 -8.28 -4.71
CA THR A 70 2.96 -8.01 -4.78
C THR A 70 3.74 -9.10 -4.05
N LEU A 71 3.36 -9.39 -2.81
CA LEU A 71 4.03 -10.40 -1.99
C LEU A 71 3.97 -11.79 -2.64
N ALA A 72 2.79 -12.18 -3.13
CA ALA A 72 2.60 -13.45 -3.80
C ALA A 72 3.46 -13.56 -5.08
N ALA A 73 3.61 -12.47 -5.84
CA ALA A 73 4.49 -12.43 -7.01
C ALA A 73 5.97 -12.58 -6.61
N LEU A 74 6.42 -11.88 -5.56
CA LEU A 74 7.79 -11.98 -5.03
C LEU A 74 8.11 -13.40 -4.54
N GLU A 75 7.19 -14.05 -3.84
CA GLU A 75 7.36 -15.42 -3.33
C GLU A 75 7.40 -16.47 -4.46
N ARG A 76 6.75 -16.21 -5.59
CA ARG A 76 6.86 -17.02 -6.82
C ARG A 76 8.10 -16.69 -7.67
N GLY A 77 8.84 -15.64 -7.33
CA GLY A 77 9.96 -15.13 -8.13
C GLY A 77 9.54 -14.35 -9.37
N ASP A 78 8.25 -13.99 -9.51
CA ASP A 78 7.74 -13.17 -10.62
C ASP A 78 8.01 -11.69 -10.36
N LYS A 79 9.22 -11.26 -10.73
CA LYS A 79 9.67 -9.88 -10.54
C LYS A 79 8.92 -8.89 -11.42
N VAL A 80 8.46 -9.31 -12.60
CA VAL A 80 7.75 -8.42 -13.53
C VAL A 80 6.39 -8.07 -12.94
N GLN A 81 5.65 -9.07 -12.48
CA GLN A 81 4.37 -8.85 -11.81
C GLN A 81 4.56 -8.07 -10.50
N ALA A 82 5.59 -8.39 -9.70
CA ALA A 82 5.86 -7.65 -8.46
C ALA A 82 6.19 -6.17 -8.73
N ALA A 83 6.94 -5.86 -9.80
CA ALA A 83 7.23 -4.48 -10.18
C ALA A 83 5.97 -3.72 -10.63
N ASP A 84 5.12 -4.35 -11.45
CA ASP A 84 3.85 -3.78 -11.91
C ASP A 84 2.92 -3.46 -10.73
N GLN A 85 2.81 -4.37 -9.76
CA GLN A 85 1.99 -4.13 -8.56
C GLN A 85 2.55 -3.01 -7.67
N LEU A 86 3.87 -2.91 -7.52
CA LEU A 86 4.49 -1.80 -6.78
C LEU A 86 4.27 -0.45 -7.47
N GLU A 87 4.34 -0.39 -8.80
CA GLU A 87 4.05 0.82 -9.58
C GLU A 87 2.58 1.22 -9.43
N LYS A 88 1.67 0.25 -9.52
CA LYS A 88 0.24 0.45 -9.25
C LYS A 88 0.02 1.01 -7.84
N TYR A 89 0.70 0.47 -6.83
CA TYR A 89 0.61 0.96 -5.45
C TYR A 89 1.15 2.39 -5.32
N ILE A 90 2.23 2.73 -6.00
CA ILE A 90 2.77 4.11 -6.07
C ILE A 90 1.71 5.08 -6.61
N HIS A 91 1.02 4.73 -7.69
CA HIS A 91 -0.06 5.57 -8.24
C HIS A 91 -1.25 5.73 -7.29
N VAL A 92 -1.59 4.68 -6.54
CA VAL A 92 -2.63 4.78 -5.50
C VAL A 92 -2.20 5.77 -4.42
N LEU A 93 -0.95 5.71 -3.95
CA LEU A 93 -0.43 6.65 -2.97
C LEU A 93 -0.41 8.11 -3.48
N GLU A 94 -0.19 8.33 -4.77
CA GLU A 94 -0.27 9.66 -5.39
C GLU A 94 -1.70 10.20 -5.39
N ALA A 95 -2.67 9.39 -5.83
CA ALA A 95 -4.07 9.78 -5.91
C ALA A 95 -4.67 10.11 -4.53
N SER A 96 -4.18 9.46 -3.47
CA SER A 96 -4.61 9.71 -2.09
C SER A 96 -3.99 10.96 -1.47
N CYS A 97 -2.98 11.54 -2.11
CA CYS A 97 -2.23 12.69 -1.63
C CYS A 97 -2.75 14.03 -2.17
N GLU A 98 -3.72 14.03 -3.10
CA GLU A 98 -4.44 15.23 -3.50
C GLU A 98 -5.47 15.57 -2.40
N PRO A 99 -5.30 16.68 -1.64
CA PRO A 99 -6.34 17.13 -0.76
C PRO A 99 -7.50 17.56 -1.66
N SER A 100 -8.60 16.80 -1.65
CA SER A 100 -9.89 17.32 -2.08
C SER A 100 -10.11 18.60 -1.28
N GLN A 101 -9.93 19.77 -1.92
CA GLN A 101 -10.23 21.04 -1.29
C GLN A 101 -11.66 20.93 -0.74
N PRO A 102 -11.88 21.22 0.55
CA PRO A 102 -13.24 21.28 1.06
C PRO A 102 -13.96 22.38 0.29
N ASN A 103 -14.90 21.97 -0.56
CA ASN A 103 -15.79 22.87 -1.25
C ASN A 103 -16.76 23.42 -0.21
N TYR A 104 -16.36 24.53 0.43
CA TYR A 104 -17.26 25.27 1.31
C TYR A 104 -18.30 25.95 0.42
N CYS A 105 -19.55 25.44 0.45
CA CYS A 105 -20.73 26.20 0.06
C CYS A 105 -21.27 26.94 1.27
#